data_AF-A0A376RNF9-F1
#
_entry.id   AF-A0A376RNF9-F1
#
_cell.length_a   1.000
_cell.length_b   1.000
_cell.length_c   1.000
_cell.angle_alpha   90.00
_cell.angle_beta   90.00
_cell.angle_gamma   90.00
#
_symmetry.space_group_name_H-M   'P 1'
#
loop_
_entity.id
_entity.type
_entity.pdbx_description
1 polymer ?
#
loop_
_entity_poly.entity_id
_entity_poly.type
_entity_poly.pdbx_seq_one_letter_code
_entity_poly.pdbx_strand_id
1 'polypeptide(L)' 'MSGMKVSQAVKAARGHWAQILPALGVNILKNRHQPCPVCGGKDRFRFDDQEGRGTWFCNQCGAGDGLALVTRALNVGYQ' A
#
# COMPACT_ATOMS: atom_id res chain seq x y z
N MET A 1 3.15 5.13 -28.73
CA MET A 1 2.49 5.34 -27.42
C MET A 1 3.57 5.58 -26.39
N SER A 2 3.64 6.76 -25.78
CA SER A 2 4.62 7.01 -24.71
C SER A 2 4.19 6.22 -23.48
N GLY A 3 5.01 5.29 -23.02
CA GLY A 3 4.71 4.47 -21.85
C GLY A 3 4.56 5.35 -20.61
N MET A 4 3.49 5.12 -19.83
CA MET A 4 3.28 5.84 -18.59
C MET A 4 4.40 5.49 -17.60
N LYS A 5 5.11 6.50 -17.11
CA LYS A 5 6.13 6.31 -16.06
C LYS A 5 5.46 5.92 -14.75
N VAL A 6 6.08 5.05 -13.96
CA VAL A 6 5.60 4.64 -12.63
C VAL A 6 5.28 5.86 -11.75
N SER A 7 6.12 6.90 -11.80
CA SER A 7 5.88 8.14 -11.04
C SER A 7 4.59 8.86 -11.41
N GLN A 8 4.16 8.78 -12.67
CA GLN A 8 2.88 9.34 -13.12
C GLN A 8 1.71 8.48 -12.64
N ALA A 9 1.86 7.15 -12.69
CA ALA A 9 0.85 6.23 -12.17
C ALA A 9 0.65 6.42 -10.65
N VAL A 10 1.73 6.56 -9.88
CA VAL A 10 1.66 6.84 -8.43
C VAL A 10 0.98 8.17 -8.16
N LYS A 11 1.26 9.21 -8.96
CA LYS A 11 0.55 10.51 -8.84
C LYS A 11 -0.94 10.36 -9.12
N ALA A 12 -1.31 9.64 -10.17
CA ALA A 12 -2.71 9.40 -10.54
C ALA A 12 -3.45 8.55 -9.48
N ALA A 13 -2.75 7.66 -8.78
CA ALA A 13 -3.31 6.83 -7.72
C ALA A 13 -3.58 7.59 -6.41
N ARG A 14 -3.12 8.84 -6.27
CA ARG A 14 -3.33 9.63 -5.04
C ARG A 14 -4.82 9.80 -4.76
N GLY A 15 -5.24 9.51 -3.53
CA GLY A 15 -6.64 9.51 -3.09
C GLY A 15 -7.42 8.23 -3.42
N HIS A 16 -6.85 7.33 -4.23
CA HIS A 16 -7.52 6.13 -4.72
C HIS A 16 -6.98 4.82 -4.14
N TRP A 17 -5.93 4.87 -3.31
CA TRP A 17 -5.27 3.67 -2.77
C TRP A 17 -6.20 2.74 -1.97
N ALA A 18 -7.21 3.29 -1.29
CA ALA A 18 -8.21 2.50 -0.59
C ALA A 18 -9.05 1.58 -1.51
N GLN A 19 -9.15 1.92 -2.78
CA GLN A 19 -9.84 1.13 -3.81
C GLN A 19 -8.85 0.25 -4.59
N ILE A 20 -7.68 0.81 -4.92
CA ILE A 20 -6.64 0.12 -5.68
C ILE A 20 -6.10 -1.09 -4.91
N LEU A 21 -5.79 -0.95 -3.61
CA LEU A 21 -5.18 -2.03 -2.83
C LEU A 21 -6.07 -3.29 -2.76
N PRO A 22 -7.36 -3.22 -2.39
CA PRO A 22 -8.24 -4.41 -2.44
C PRO A 22 -8.41 -4.98 -3.84
N ALA A 23 -8.46 -4.14 -4.89
CA ALA A 23 -8.55 -4.61 -6.27
C ALA A 23 -7.31 -5.41 -6.71
N LEU A 24 -6.17 -5.18 -6.07
CA LEU A 24 -4.93 -5.94 -6.25
C LEU A 24 -4.78 -7.12 -5.26
N GLY A 25 -5.82 -7.43 -4.47
CA GLY A 25 -5.81 -8.49 -3.47
C GLY A 25 -5.18 -8.11 -2.13
N VAL A 26 -4.80 -6.84 -1.95
CA VAL A 26 -4.26 -6.31 -0.68
C VAL A 26 -5.40 -5.73 0.15
N ASN A 27 -6.02 -6.58 0.97
CA ASN A 27 -7.14 -6.17 1.82
C ASN A 27 -6.66 -5.26 2.96
N ILE A 28 -7.26 -4.08 3.05
CA ILE A 28 -7.01 -3.10 4.10
C ILE A 28 -8.31 -2.50 4.64
N LEU A 29 -8.31 -2.20 5.93
CA LEU A 29 -9.36 -1.50 6.65
C LEU A 29 -8.85 -0.11 7.02
N LYS A 30 -9.59 0.93 6.65
CA LYS A 30 -9.29 2.31 7.07
C LYS A 30 -9.53 2.49 8.57
N ASN A 31 -8.65 3.26 9.22
CA ASN A 31 -8.77 3.68 10.63
C ASN A 31 -8.90 2.51 11.63
N ARG A 32 -8.33 1.34 11.32
CA ARG A 32 -8.30 0.19 12.24
C ARG A 32 -6.93 -0.49 12.23
N HIS A 33 -6.57 -1.00 13.41
CA HIS A 33 -5.47 -1.94 13.58
C HIS A 33 -5.87 -3.30 12.97
N GLN A 34 -4.95 -3.92 12.23
CA GLN A 34 -5.24 -5.16 11.49
C GLN A 34 -3.96 -5.99 11.23
N PRO A 35 -4.08 -7.23 10.72
CA PRO A 35 -2.95 -8.02 10.25
C PRO A 35 -2.16 -7.27 9.17
N CYS A 36 -0.83 -7.38 9.18
CA CYS A 36 0.00 -6.77 8.16
C CYS A 36 -0.06 -7.58 6.86
N PRO A 37 -0.38 -6.97 5.71
CA PRO A 37 -0.35 -7.67 4.42
C PRO A 37 1.04 -8.16 4.00
N VAL A 38 2.10 -7.59 4.60
CA VAL A 38 3.50 -7.92 4.27
C VAL A 38 4.07 -9.00 5.19
N CYS A 39 3.80 -8.92 6.50
CA CYS A 39 4.44 -9.80 7.49
C CYS A 39 3.45 -10.52 8.44
N GLY A 40 2.14 -10.41 8.21
CA GLY A 40 1.11 -11.05 9.02
C GLY A 40 0.91 -10.41 10.41
N GLY A 41 0.62 -11.24 11.41
CA GLY A 41 0.23 -10.82 12.75
C GLY A 41 -1.27 -10.53 12.90
N LYS A 42 -1.66 -9.83 13.98
CA LYS A 42 -3.07 -9.60 14.34
C LYS A 42 -3.54 -8.15 14.17
N ASP A 43 -2.74 -7.18 14.58
CA ASP A 43 -3.20 -5.79 14.81
C ASP A 43 -2.11 -4.73 14.60
N ARG A 44 -0.99 -5.10 13.97
CA ARG A 44 0.22 -4.27 13.88
C ARG A 44 0.24 -3.28 12.72
N PHE A 45 -0.68 -3.41 11.77
CA PHE A 45 -0.73 -2.60 10.57
C PHE A 45 -1.81 -1.52 10.66
N ARG A 46 -1.47 -0.32 10.17
CA ARG A 46 -2.35 0.85 10.10
C ARG A 46 -2.24 1.43 8.70
N PHE A 47 -3.37 1.62 8.06
CA PHE A 47 -3.48 2.38 6.82
C PHE A 47 -3.99 3.78 7.16
N ASP A 48 -3.10 4.77 7.05
CA ASP A 48 -3.38 6.16 7.46
C ASP A 48 -3.57 7.11 6.26
N ASP A 49 -3.18 6.69 5.06
CA ASP A 49 -3.49 7.37 3.79
C ASP A 49 -3.18 8.88 3.79
N GLN A 50 -2.09 9.27 4.44
CA GLN A 50 -1.68 10.67 4.59
C GLN A 50 -1.51 11.31 3.22
N GLU A 51 -2.17 12.46 3.04
CA GLU A 51 -2.21 13.22 1.78
C GLU A 51 -2.69 12.40 0.56
N GLY A 52 -3.47 11.34 0.81
CA GLY A 52 -3.95 10.41 -0.21
C GLY A 52 -2.84 9.57 -0.84
N ARG A 53 -1.65 9.47 -0.25
CA ARG A 53 -0.52 8.71 -0.83
C ARG A 53 -0.62 7.20 -0.59
N GLY A 54 -1.68 6.72 0.08
CA GLY A 54 -1.78 5.33 0.48
C GLY A 54 -0.74 4.94 1.53
N THR A 55 -0.33 5.89 2.38
CA THR A 55 0.65 5.59 3.41
C THR A 55 0.11 4.61 4.43
N TRP A 56 1.07 3.88 5.00
CA TRP A 56 0.80 2.86 6.00
C TRP A 56 2.00 2.71 6.92
N PHE A 57 1.72 2.14 8.08
CA PHE A 57 2.72 1.83 9.08
C PHE A 57 2.47 0.44 9.67
N CYS A 58 3.54 -0.32 9.84
CA CYS A 58 3.59 -1.56 10.58
C CYS A 58 4.65 -1.47 11.68
N ASN A 59 4.27 -1.82 12.91
CA ASN A 59 5.18 -1.82 14.06
C ASN A 59 6.36 -2.83 13.95
N GLN A 60 6.38 -3.70 12.94
CA GLN A 60 7.45 -4.70 12.75
C GLN A 60 8.20 -4.58 11.43
N CYS A 61 7.51 -4.41 10.31
CA CYS A 61 8.14 -4.37 8.99
C CYS A 61 8.32 -2.95 8.44
N GLY A 62 8.01 -1.92 9.23
CA GLY A 62 8.24 -0.51 8.88
C GLY A 62 7.04 0.15 8.21
N ALA A 63 7.31 1.18 7.41
CA ALA A 63 6.30 2.04 6.77
C ALA A 63 6.53 2.13 5.25
N GLY A 64 5.57 2.71 4.54
CA GLY A 64 5.70 3.03 3.13
C GLY A 64 4.50 3.77 2.57
N ASP A 65 4.51 4.01 1.26
CA ASP A 65 3.34 4.48 0.49
C ASP A 65 2.59 3.32 -0.16
N GLY A 66 1.57 3.63 -0.94
CA GLY A 66 0.73 2.62 -1.58
C GLY A 66 1.49 1.75 -2.57
N LEU A 67 2.46 2.32 -3.33
CA LEU A 67 3.26 1.53 -4.26
C LEU A 67 4.21 0.59 -3.50
N ALA A 68 4.87 1.10 -2.46
CA ALA A 68 5.72 0.29 -1.60
C ALA A 68 4.94 -0.86 -0.94
N LEU A 69 3.66 -0.65 -0.57
CA LEU A 69 2.81 -1.71 -0.06
C LEU A 69 2.56 -2.79 -1.11
N VAL A 70 2.21 -2.40 -2.34
CA VAL A 70 1.98 -3.34 -3.45
C VAL A 70 3.22 -4.17 -3.74
N THR A 71 4.37 -3.52 -3.94
CA THR A 71 5.66 -4.19 -4.19
C THR A 71 5.96 -5.23 -3.11
N ARG A 72 5.78 -4.87 -1.83
CA ARG A 72 6.14 -5.73 -0.70
C ARG A 72 5.12 -6.82 -0.40
N ALA A 73 3.82 -6.52 -0.48
CA ALA A 73 2.77 -7.48 -0.14
C ALA A 73 2.58 -8.53 -1.25
N LEU A 74 2.77 -8.14 -2.51
CA LEU A 74 2.62 -9.02 -3.66
C LEU A 74 3.96 -9.57 -4.18
N ASN A 75 5.08 -9.26 -3.51
CA ASN A 75 6.43 -9.64 -3.92
C ASN A 75 6.75 -9.29 -5.39
N VAL A 76 6.29 -8.12 -5.85
CA VAL A 76 6.50 -7.62 -7.21
C VAL A 76 7.67 -6.64 -7.19
N GLY A 77 8.87 -7.15 -7.42
CA GLY A 77 10.13 -6.39 -7.51
C GLY A 77 11.21 -7.27 -8.12
N TYR A 78 12.23 -6.66 -8.74
CA TYR A 78 13.37 -7.39 -9.30
C TYR A 78 14.27 -7.88 -8.14
N GLN A 79 14.71 -9.15 -8.20
CA GLN A 79 15.77 -9.69 -7.35
C GLN A 79 17.13 -9.13 -7.75
#